data_AF-A0A2J0LAH5-F1
#
_entry.id   AF-A0A2J0LAH5-F1
#
_cell.length_a   1.000
_cell.length_b   1.000
_cell.length_c   1.000
_cell.angle_alpha   90.00
_cell.angle_beta   90.00
_cell.angle_gamma   90.00
#
_symmetry.space_group_name_H-M   'P 1'
#
loop_
_entity.id
_entity.type
_entity.pdbx_description
1 polymer ?
#
loop_
_entity_poly.entity_id
_entity_poly.type
_entity_poly.pdbx_seq_one_letter_code
_entity_poly.pdbx_strand_id
1 'polypeptide(L)' 'MNIDFVFFQNQDMLQEIYKHKWIESEKAGCEIGLASAAWDWMTRYHNDWEACRNLRLEKSNPWVLHR' A
#
# COMPACT_ATOMS: atom_id res chain seq x y z
N MET A 1 12.91 6.90 9.00
CA MET A 1 11.71 6.12 9.34
C MET A 1 12.07 4.66 9.10
N ASN A 2 12.00 3.80 10.12
CA ASN A 2 12.32 2.38 9.93
C ASN A 2 11.16 1.74 9.17
N ILE A 3 11.44 1.28 7.95
CA ILE A 3 10.48 0.69 7.02
C ILE A 3 9.72 -0.46 7.71
N ASP A 4 10.40 -1.23 8.56
CA ASP A 4 9.80 -2.33 9.32
C ASP A 4 8.71 -1.84 10.28
N PHE A 5 8.88 -0.67 10.90
CA PHE A 5 7.95 -0.13 11.89
C PHE A 5 6.62 0.34 11.27
N VAL A 6 6.65 0.80 10.02
CA VAL A 6 5.46 1.29 9.30
C VAL A 6 4.56 0.12 8.87
N PHE A 7 5.15 -1.02 8.49
CA PHE A 7 4.39 -2.19 8.05
C PHE A 7 3.52 -2.82 9.13
N PHE A 8 3.97 -2.81 10.38
CA PHE A 8 3.23 -3.45 11.45
C PHE A 8 1.95 -2.69 11.85
N GLN A 9 1.82 -1.40 11.50
CA GLN A 9 0.71 -0.58 11.96
C GLN A 9 -0.50 -0.58 11.02
N ASN A 10 -0.34 -0.96 9.75
CA ASN A 10 -1.42 -0.87 8.77
C ASN A 10 -1.54 -2.16 7.95
N GLN A 11 -2.48 -3.02 8.36
CA GLN A 11 -2.73 -4.32 7.71
C GLN A 11 -3.16 -4.16 6.24
N ASP A 12 -3.92 -3.12 5.91
CA ASP A 12 -4.37 -2.88 4.52
C ASP A 12 -3.16 -2.59 3.59
N MET A 13 -2.24 -1.75 4.07
CA MET A 13 -1.01 -1.40 3.35
C MET A 13 -0.13 -2.64 3.14
N LEU A 14 0.02 -3.46 4.18
CA LEU A 14 0.80 -4.68 4.11
C LEU A 14 0.24 -5.66 3.06
N GLN A 15 -1.08 -5.78 2.94
CA GLN A 15 -1.72 -6.59 1.89
C GLN A 15 -1.39 -6.09 0.49
N GLU A 16 -1.38 -4.77 0.26
CA GLU A 16 -1.00 -4.21 -1.04
C GLU A 16 0.47 -4.46 -1.38
N ILE A 17 1.36 -4.42 -0.39
CA ILE A 17 2.78 -4.73 -0.60
C ILE A 17 2.98 -6.21 -0.92
N TYR A 18 2.24 -7.11 -0.28
CA TYR A 18 2.30 -8.53 -0.63
C TYR A 18 1.79 -8.79 -2.05
N LYS A 19 0.72 -8.11 -2.48
CA LYS A 19 0.25 -8.19 -3.89
C LYS A 19 1.31 -7.68 -4.85
N HIS A 20 1.92 -6.52 -4.56
CA HIS A 20 2.98 -5.94 -5.37
C HIS A 20 4.20 -6.87 -5.46
N LYS A 21 4.66 -7.41 -4.33
CA LYS A 21 5.74 -8.40 -4.25
C LYS A 21 5.44 -9.61 -5.14
N TRP A 22 4.21 -10.13 -5.11
CA TRP A 22 3.83 -11.27 -5.94
C TRP A 22 3.92 -10.93 -7.42
N ILE A 23 3.30 -9.82 -7.85
CA ILE A 23 3.32 -9.39 -9.26
C ILE A 23 4.75 -9.19 -9.77
N GLU A 24 5.60 -8.52 -8.98
CA GLU A 24 6.99 -8.28 -9.37
C GLU A 24 7.85 -9.54 -9.33
N SER A 25 7.53 -10.51 -8.45
CA SER A 25 8.19 -11.83 -8.45
C SER A 25 7.85 -12.61 -9.72
N GLU A 26 6.57 -12.60 -10.13
CA GLU A 26 6.12 -13.24 -11.37
C GLU A 26 6.80 -12.62 -12.60
N LYS A 27 6.94 -11.29 -12.64
CA LYS A 27 7.64 -10.58 -13.72
C LYS A 27 9.13 -10.87 -13.76
N ALA A 28 9.78 -10.96 -12.59
CA ALA A 28 11.21 -11.24 -12.48
C ALA A 28 11.54 -12.71 -12.73
N GLY A 29 10.56 -13.61 -12.63
CA GLY A 29 10.76 -15.07 -12.68
C GLY A 29 11.48 -15.62 -11.45
N CYS A 30 11.56 -14.83 -10.37
CA CYS A 30 12.16 -15.22 -9.10
C CYS A 30 11.51 -14.46 -7.94
N GLU A 31 11.58 -15.03 -6.74
CA GLU A 31 11.04 -14.36 -5.56
C GLU A 31 11.89 -13.13 -5.20
N ILE A 32 11.24 -11.97 -5.13
CA ILE A 32 11.90 -10.75 -4.67
C ILE A 32 11.77 -10.56 -3.15
N GLY A 33 12.75 -9.91 -2.53
CA GLY A 33 12.73 -9.63 -1.10
C GLY A 33 11.61 -8.68 -0.69
N LEU A 34 11.01 -8.93 0.49
CA LEU A 34 9.90 -8.12 1.01
C LEU A 34 10.27 -6.65 1.15
N ALA A 35 11.44 -6.34 1.70
CA ALA A 35 11.92 -4.96 1.89
C ALA A 35 12.07 -4.19 0.57
N SER A 36 12.57 -4.86 -0.49
CA SER A 36 12.72 -4.25 -1.81
C SER A 36 11.36 -3.97 -2.46
N ALA A 37 10.44 -4.93 -2.40
CA ALA A 37 9.06 -4.76 -2.89
C ALA A 37 8.33 -3.64 -2.13
N ALA A 38 8.52 -3.60 -0.81
CA ALA A 38 8.00 -2.57 0.07
C ALA A 38 8.47 -1.17 -0.31
N TRP A 39 9.79 -1.00 -0.50
CA TRP A 39 10.38 0.28 -0.89
C TRP A 39 9.86 0.74 -2.25
N ASP A 40 9.83 -0.16 -3.23
CA ASP A 40 9.30 0.14 -4.57
C ASP A 40 7.82 0.54 -4.52
N TRP A 41 7.02 -0.19 -3.74
CA TRP A 41 5.60 0.12 -3.57
C TRP A 41 5.37 1.46 -2.87
N MET A 42 6.11 1.73 -1.79
CA MET A 42 6.06 3.02 -1.08
C MET A 42 6.39 4.19 -2.02
N THR A 43 7.39 4.00 -2.88
CA THR A 43 7.86 5.06 -3.78
C THR A 43 6.87 5.33 -4.92
N ARG A 44 6.20 4.29 -5.44
CA ARG A 44 5.40 4.40 -6.67
C ARG A 44 3.90 4.49 -6.45
N TYR A 45 3.36 3.85 -5.41
CA TYR A 45 1.92 3.61 -5.28
C TYR A 45 1.32 4.12 -3.96
N HIS A 46 2.12 4.36 -2.92
CA HIS A 46 1.60 4.73 -1.60
C HIS A 46 0.71 5.97 -1.61
N ASN A 47 1.14 7.04 -2.29
CA ASN A 47 0.40 8.31 -2.32
C ASN A 47 -0.98 8.15 -2.99
N ASP A 48 -1.03 7.44 -4.12
CA ASP A 48 -2.28 7.17 -4.84
C ASP A 48 -3.20 6.24 -4.04
N TRP A 49 -2.62 5.24 -3.39
CA TRP A 49 -3.36 4.33 -2.52
C TRP A 49 -3.98 5.05 -1.32
N GLU A 50 -3.23 5.91 -0.65
CA GLU A 50 -3.70 6.72 0.48
C GLU A 50 -4.83 7.65 0.05
N ALA A 51 -4.69 8.33 -1.09
CA ALA A 51 -5.74 9.17 -1.65
C ALA A 51 -7.02 8.36 -1.96
N CYS A 52 -6.88 7.19 -2.61
CA CYS A 52 -8.01 6.31 -2.92
C CYS A 52 -8.69 5.77 -1.64
N ARG A 53 -7.90 5.45 -0.61
CA ARG A 53 -8.41 4.99 0.69
C ARG A 53 -9.18 6.09 1.41
N ASN A 54 -8.65 7.30 1.45
CA ASN A 54 -9.32 8.45 2.06
C ASN A 54 -10.62 8.79 1.34
N LEU A 55 -10.61 8.81 0.00
CA LEU A 55 -11.83 9.00 -0.80
C LEU A 55 -12.88 7.90 -0.54
N ARG A 56 -12.45 6.64 -0.39
CA ARG A 56 -13.36 5.54 -0.05
C ARG A 56 -13.99 5.75 1.33
N LEU A 57 -13.21 6.17 2.31
CA LEU A 57 -13.70 6.43 3.67
C LEU A 57 -14.63 7.65 3.72
N GLU A 58 -14.32 8.72 2.98
CA GLU A 58 -15.20 9.89 2.84
C GLU A 58 -16.55 9.51 2.22
N LYS A 59 -16.56 8.77 1.10
CA LYS A 59 -17.81 8.33 0.46
C LYS A 59 -18.63 7.39 1.34
N SER A 60 -17.97 6.62 2.20
CA SER A 60 -18.65 5.69 3.10
C SER A 60 -19.18 6.36 4.37
N ASN A 61 -18.86 7.65 4.60
CA ASN A 61 -19.31 8.41 5.76
C ASN A 61 -20.53 9.29 5.37
N PRO A 62 -21.76 8.94 5.79
CA PRO A 62 -22.98 9.65 5.37
C PRO A 62 -23.07 11.10 5.90
N TRP A 63 -22.20 11.46 6.85
CA TRP A 63 -22.24 12.75 7.54
C TRP A 63 -21.19 13.74 7.03
N VAL A 64 -20.39 13.37 6.04
CA VAL A 64 -19.47 14.30 5.36
C VAL A 64 -20.30 15.10 4.35
N LEU A 65 -21.11 16.02 4.87
CA LEU A 65 -21.76 17.03 4.05
C LEU A 65 -20.67 17.95 3.48
N HIS A 66 -20.65 18.01 2.15
CA HIS A 66 -19.81 18.86 1.31
C HIS A 66 -19.52 20.21 1.96
N ARG A 67 -18.26 20.47 2.29
CA ARG A 67 -17.71 21.82 2.46
C ARG A 67 -17.23 22.32 1.10
#